data_AF-W9STU2-F1
#
_entry.id   AF-W9STU2-F1
#
_cell.length_a   1.000
_cell.length_b   1.000
_cell.length_c   1.000
_cell.angle_alpha   90.00
_cell.angle_beta   90.00
_cell.angle_gamma   90.00
#
_symmetry.space_group_name_H-M   'P 1'
#
loop_
_entity.id
_entity.type
_entity.pdbx_description
1 polymer ?
#
loop_
_entity_poly.entity_id
_entity_poly.type
_entity_poly.pdbx_seq_one_letter_code
_entity_poly.pdbx_strand_id
1 'polypeptide(L)'
;MGTALYQNPPPDLLQDLKVTVHNSSLVFPSEETERKTMFLSNIDQVLTFDVQTVHFFPTHKDFPPQLVTEKIKETLGKILVPYDFLAGRLNLNAESGRLEIDCDGSGAGFVAASSEYSLDDIGDLVYPNPAFSQLVCSTLDMLKPDVHHRLLCILQVHELNKLSN
;
A
#
# COMPACT_ATOMS: atom_id res chain seq x y z
N MET A 1 15.38 -20.36 -25.54
CA MET A 1 16.20 -20.82 -24.40
C MET A 1 17.12 -19.66 -24.00
N GLY A 2 16.60 -18.69 -23.25
CA GLY A 2 17.38 -17.56 -22.75
C GLY A 2 17.81 -17.89 -21.32
N THR A 3 19.10 -18.15 -21.12
CA THR A 3 19.68 -18.29 -19.79
C THR A 3 19.79 -16.88 -19.19
N ALA A 4 18.76 -16.44 -18.47
CA ALA A 4 18.92 -15.34 -17.54
C ALA A 4 19.86 -15.84 -16.44
N LEU A 5 21.10 -15.36 -16.47
CA LEU A 5 22.04 -15.57 -15.38
C LEU A 5 21.42 -14.89 -14.15
N TYR A 6 20.97 -15.68 -13.18
CA TYR A 6 20.78 -15.20 -11.82
C TYR A 6 22.16 -14.79 -11.32
N GLN A 7 22.51 -13.52 -11.54
CA GLN A 7 23.62 -12.91 -10.84
C GLN A 7 23.22 -12.91 -9.36
N ASN A 8 24.06 -13.48 -8.52
CA ASN A 8 23.92 -13.34 -7.08
C ASN A 8 23.73 -11.84 -6.76
N PRO A 9 22.83 -11.48 -5.83
CA PRO A 9 22.65 -10.09 -5.44
C PRO A 9 24.02 -9.49 -5.09
N PRO A 10 24.32 -8.25 -5.53
CA PRO A 10 25.56 -7.59 -5.15
C PRO A 10 25.77 -7.71 -3.62
N PRO A 11 27.01 -7.99 -3.16
CA PRO A 11 27.29 -8.36 -1.76
C PRO A 11 26.78 -7.38 -0.70
N ASP A 12 26.47 -6.14 -1.09
CA ASP A 12 26.15 -5.03 -0.21
C ASP A 12 24.65 -4.65 -0.18
N LEU A 13 23.77 -5.45 -0.79
CA LEU A 13 22.32 -5.16 -0.72
C LEU A 13 21.77 -5.44 0.69
N LEU A 14 21.17 -4.41 1.30
CA LEU A 14 20.45 -4.55 2.56
C LEU A 14 19.38 -5.63 2.44
N GLN A 15 19.43 -6.62 3.32
CA GLN A 15 18.47 -7.74 3.37
C GLN A 15 17.33 -7.49 4.36
N ASP A 16 17.56 -6.65 5.37
CA ASP A 16 16.60 -6.29 6.41
C ASP A 16 16.61 -4.76 6.55
N LEU A 17 15.47 -4.15 6.25
CA LEU A 17 15.29 -2.70 6.26
C LEU A 17 14.88 -2.18 7.65
N LYS A 18 14.84 -3.02 8.68
CA LYS A 18 14.53 -2.60 10.07
C LYS A 18 13.23 -1.80 10.16
N VAL A 19 12.19 -2.30 9.48
CA VAL A 19 10.89 -1.62 9.43
C VAL A 19 10.17 -1.79 10.76
N THR A 20 9.73 -0.66 11.34
CA THR A 20 8.88 -0.62 12.53
C THR A 20 7.56 0.03 12.17
N VAL A 21 6.45 -0.70 12.34
CA VAL A 21 5.10 -0.16 12.16
C VAL A 21 4.67 0.56 13.43
N HIS A 22 4.32 1.84 13.29
CA HIS A 22 3.89 2.68 14.43
C HIS A 22 2.37 2.74 14.57
N ASN A 23 1.66 2.80 13.44
CA ASN A 23 0.21 2.91 13.42
C ASN A 23 -0.38 2.28 12.16
N SER A 24 -1.57 1.70 12.30
CA SER A 24 -2.39 1.16 11.23
C SER A 24 -3.84 1.57 11.46
N SER A 25 -4.48 2.13 10.45
CA SER A 25 -5.86 2.62 10.55
C SER A 25 -6.57 2.57 9.20
N LEU A 26 -7.91 2.69 9.23
CA LEU A 26 -8.69 2.98 8.04
C LEU A 26 -8.80 4.49 7.83
N VAL A 27 -8.78 4.90 6.57
CA VAL A 27 -9.11 6.25 6.12
C VAL A 27 -10.40 6.18 5.33
N PHE A 28 -11.38 6.98 5.73
CA PHE A 28 -12.69 7.03 5.12
C PHE A 28 -12.77 8.19 4.12
N PRO A 29 -13.69 8.12 3.13
CA PRO A 29 -14.02 9.27 2.30
C PRO A 29 -14.30 10.52 3.15
N SER A 30 -13.79 11.67 2.74
CA SER A 30 -13.97 12.93 3.49
C SER A 30 -15.39 13.46 3.43
N GLU A 31 -16.18 12.97 2.48
CA GLU A 31 -17.58 13.30 2.25
C GLU A 31 -18.37 12.01 2.01
N GLU A 32 -19.69 12.06 2.20
CA GLU A 32 -20.55 10.90 1.95
C GLU A 32 -20.52 10.52 0.46
N THR A 33 -20.33 9.22 0.20
CA THR A 33 -20.32 8.65 -1.15
C THR A 33 -21.55 7.78 -1.36
N GLU A 34 -22.11 7.80 -2.57
CA GLU A 34 -23.23 6.92 -2.92
C GLU A 34 -22.81 5.46 -2.86
N ARG A 35 -23.55 4.64 -2.10
CA ARG A 35 -23.30 3.20 -2.08
C ARG A 35 -23.76 2.58 -3.40
N LYS A 36 -22.83 1.87 -4.06
CA LYS A 36 -23.10 1.19 -5.33
C LYS A 36 -22.25 -0.06 -5.48
N THR A 37 -22.72 -0.97 -6.32
CA THR A 37 -21.94 -2.13 -6.75
C THR A 37 -21.34 -1.87 -8.12
N MET A 38 -20.03 -2.01 -8.24
CA MET A 38 -19.33 -1.90 -9.53
C MET A 38 -19.10 -3.28 -10.14
N PHE A 39 -19.55 -3.43 -11.38
CA PHE A 39 -19.31 -4.62 -12.19
C PHE A 39 -17.84 -4.74 -12.59
N LEU A 40 -17.29 -5.95 -12.48
CA LEU A 40 -15.95 -6.29 -12.93
C LEU A 40 -15.99 -7.05 -14.27
N SER A 41 -15.23 -6.54 -15.24
CA SER A 41 -15.14 -7.13 -16.58
C SER A 41 -14.48 -8.51 -16.53
N ASN A 42 -14.57 -9.28 -17.63
CA ASN A 42 -13.93 -10.60 -17.68
C ASN A 42 -12.41 -10.55 -17.49
N ILE A 43 -11.76 -9.43 -17.82
CA ILE A 43 -10.33 -9.24 -17.55
C ILE A 43 -10.09 -9.10 -16.04
N ASP A 44 -10.92 -8.30 -15.37
CA ASP A 44 -10.83 -8.07 -13.92
C ASP A 44 -11.11 -9.34 -13.09
N GLN A 45 -11.98 -10.23 -13.60
CA GLN A 45 -12.24 -11.54 -13.00
C GLN A 45 -11.02 -12.48 -13.02
N VAL A 46 -10.08 -12.25 -13.95
CA VAL A 46 -8.89 -13.11 -14.13
C VAL A 46 -7.66 -12.49 -13.49
N LEU A 47 -7.51 -11.16 -13.55
CA LEU A 47 -6.35 -10.43 -13.01
C LEU A 47 -6.56 -9.99 -11.55
N THR A 48 -7.06 -10.90 -10.71
CA THR A 48 -7.34 -10.64 -9.29
C THR A 48 -6.08 -10.86 -8.43
N PHE A 49 -5.08 -10.01 -8.60
CA PHE A 49 -3.87 -10.00 -7.77
C PHE A 49 -3.55 -8.59 -7.28
N ASP A 50 -2.87 -8.50 -6.14
CA ASP A 50 -2.51 -7.22 -5.56
C ASP A 50 -1.29 -6.65 -6.30
N VAL A 51 -1.38 -5.38 -6.70
CA VAL A 51 -0.26 -4.66 -7.32
C VAL A 51 0.48 -3.89 -6.24
N GLN A 52 1.71 -4.29 -5.97
CA GLN A 52 2.56 -3.68 -4.96
C GLN A 52 3.54 -2.69 -5.62
N THR A 53 3.57 -1.46 -5.12
CA THR A 53 4.47 -0.42 -5.61
C THR A 53 5.14 0.29 -4.44
N VAL A 54 6.40 0.66 -4.61
CA VAL A 54 7.17 1.44 -3.65
C VAL A 54 7.72 2.67 -4.36
N HIS A 55 7.54 3.83 -3.76
CA HIS A 55 8.04 5.10 -4.27
C HIS A 55 8.88 5.79 -3.21
N PHE A 56 10.08 6.20 -3.61
CA PHE A 56 11.04 6.88 -2.74
C PHE A 56 11.09 8.37 -3.10
N PHE A 57 11.09 9.22 -2.08
CA PHE A 57 11.11 10.68 -2.23
C PHE A 57 12.21 11.27 -1.35
N PRO A 58 13.09 12.14 -1.87
CA PRO A 58 14.12 12.78 -1.06
C PRO A 58 13.49 13.67 0.02
N THR A 59 14.22 13.88 1.11
CA THR A 59 13.77 14.74 2.21
C THR A 59 13.67 16.20 1.76
N HIS A 60 12.66 16.91 2.27
CA HIS A 60 12.46 18.33 2.01
C HIS A 60 12.32 19.10 3.32
N LYS A 61 13.07 20.20 3.47
CA LYS A 61 13.18 20.95 4.75
C LYS A 61 11.84 21.47 5.25
N ASP A 62 10.97 21.92 4.34
CA ASP A 62 9.65 22.46 4.68
C ASP A 62 8.58 21.38 4.91
N PHE A 63 8.91 20.11 4.67
CA PHE A 63 7.97 18.98 4.77
C PHE A 63 8.59 17.87 5.64
N PRO A 64 8.61 18.06 6.98
CA PRO A 64 9.07 17.01 7.88
C PRO A 64 8.18 15.76 7.77
N PRO A 65 8.71 14.55 8.05
CA PRO A 65 8.01 13.29 7.81
C PRO A 65 6.62 13.19 8.46
N GLN A 66 6.45 13.76 9.65
CA GLN A 66 5.16 13.76 10.36
C GLN A 66 4.12 14.59 9.61
N LEU A 67 4.50 15.80 9.14
CA LEU A 67 3.64 16.65 8.34
C LEU A 67 3.27 16.00 7.00
N VAL A 68 4.22 15.32 6.36
CA VAL A 68 3.97 14.58 5.12
C VAL A 68 2.97 13.46 5.35
N THR A 69 3.17 12.66 6.41
CA THR A 69 2.30 11.54 6.76
C THR A 69 0.87 12.02 7.01
N GLU A 70 0.69 13.12 7.76
CA GLU A 70 -0.62 13.73 8.00
C GLU A 70 -1.28 14.22 6.70
N LYS A 71 -0.52 14.94 5.86
CA LYS A 71 -1.03 15.45 4.57
C LYS A 71 -1.44 14.33 3.62
N ILE A 72 -0.65 13.25 3.54
CA ILE A 72 -1.00 12.08 2.72
C ILE A 72 -2.27 11.44 3.25
N LYS A 73 -2.40 11.26 4.57
CA LYS A 73 -3.60 10.67 5.19
C LYS A 73 -4.85 11.51 4.91
N GLU A 74 -4.77 12.82 5.07
CA GLU A 74 -5.88 13.75 4.78
C GLU A 74 -6.25 13.74 3.29
N THR A 75 -5.24 13.76 2.42
CA THR A 75 -5.44 13.75 0.96
C THR A 75 -6.05 12.43 0.49
N LEU A 76 -5.67 11.31 1.09
CA LEU A 76 -6.30 10.01 0.81
C LEU A 76 -7.81 10.09 1.04
N GLY A 77 -8.26 10.64 2.17
CA GLY A 77 -9.70 10.83 2.44
C GLY A 77 -10.42 11.65 1.37
N LYS A 78 -9.77 12.69 0.82
CA LYS A 78 -10.31 13.51 -0.27
C LYS A 78 -10.35 12.76 -1.61
N ILE A 79 -9.34 11.95 -1.91
CA ILE A 79 -9.28 11.12 -3.13
C ILE A 79 -10.35 10.03 -3.12
N LEU A 80 -10.67 9.49 -1.94
CA LEU A 80 -11.72 8.49 -1.78
C LEU A 80 -13.14 9.01 -2.07
N VAL A 81 -13.33 10.31 -2.33
CA VAL A 81 -14.63 10.84 -2.80
C VAL A 81 -14.81 10.61 -4.31
N PRO A 82 -13.95 11.13 -5.21
CA PRO A 82 -14.04 10.85 -6.65
C PRO A 82 -13.62 9.42 -7.04
N TYR A 83 -12.88 8.72 -6.19
CA TYR A 83 -12.46 7.32 -6.39
C TYR A 83 -13.00 6.42 -5.26
N ASP A 84 -14.30 6.53 -5.02
CA ASP A 84 -15.05 5.83 -3.95
C ASP A 84 -14.84 4.32 -3.90
N PHE A 85 -14.67 3.67 -5.06
CA PHE A 85 -14.39 2.24 -5.12
C PHE A 85 -13.14 1.82 -4.35
N LEU A 86 -12.14 2.69 -4.17
CA LEU A 86 -10.93 2.37 -3.38
C LEU A 86 -11.23 2.22 -1.88
N ALA A 87 -12.32 2.82 -1.40
CA ALA A 87 -12.81 2.65 -0.03
C ALA A 87 -13.75 1.45 0.12
N GLY A 88 -14.10 0.78 -0.98
CA GLY A 88 -15.01 -0.37 -1.01
C GLY A 88 -14.35 -1.69 -0.62
N ARG A 89 -15.03 -2.79 -0.95
CA ARG A 89 -14.56 -4.15 -0.72
C ARG A 89 -14.73 -5.00 -1.98
N LEU A 90 -13.74 -5.86 -2.24
CA LEU A 90 -13.91 -6.92 -3.24
C LEU A 90 -14.86 -7.98 -2.65
N ASN A 91 -15.98 -8.21 -3.31
CA ASN A 91 -17.04 -9.14 -2.91
C ASN A 91 -17.23 -10.25 -3.95
N LEU A 92 -17.60 -11.45 -3.50
CA LEU A 92 -18.05 -12.54 -4.38
C LEU A 92 -19.57 -12.58 -4.38
N ASN A 93 -20.19 -12.26 -5.51
CA ASN A 93 -21.62 -12.30 -5.67
C ASN A 93 -22.12 -13.77 -5.68
N ALA A 94 -22.88 -14.17 -4.68
CA ALA A 94 -23.31 -15.56 -4.51
C ALA A 94 -24.30 -16.04 -5.59
N GLU A 95 -25.07 -15.13 -6.21
CA GLU A 95 -26.06 -15.49 -7.24
C GLU A 95 -25.40 -15.68 -8.61
N SER A 96 -24.50 -14.79 -8.99
CA SER A 96 -23.82 -14.84 -10.29
C SER A 96 -22.50 -15.60 -10.27
N GLY A 97 -21.93 -15.83 -9.09
CA GLY A 97 -20.60 -16.41 -8.91
C GLY A 97 -19.45 -15.51 -9.37
N ARG A 98 -19.71 -14.21 -9.59
CA ARG A 98 -18.72 -13.25 -10.10
C ARG A 98 -18.19 -12.36 -8.99
N LEU A 99 -16.94 -11.92 -9.12
CA LEU A 99 -16.40 -10.86 -8.29
C LEU A 99 -17.01 -9.51 -8.68
N GLU A 100 -17.23 -8.66 -7.69
CA GLU A 100 -17.72 -7.28 -7.82
C GLU A 100 -17.06 -6.40 -6.75
N ILE A 101 -17.16 -5.08 -6.92
CA ILE A 101 -16.73 -4.14 -5.87
C ILE A 101 -17.98 -3.56 -5.21
N ASP A 102 -18.17 -3.82 -3.92
CA ASP A 102 -19.15 -3.09 -3.09
C ASP A 102 -18.50 -1.77 -2.65
N CYS A 103 -18.94 -0.66 -3.26
CA CYS A 103 -18.49 0.68 -2.91
C CYS A 103 -19.30 1.15 -1.69
N ASP A 104 -18.99 0.61 -0.52
CA ASP A 104 -19.73 0.84 0.74
C ASP A 104 -19.13 1.96 1.62
N GLY A 105 -18.03 2.56 1.17
CA GLY A 105 -17.33 3.60 1.93
C GLY A 105 -16.63 3.08 3.19
N SER A 106 -16.40 1.76 3.32
CA SER A 106 -15.75 1.14 4.49
C SER A 106 -14.26 1.50 4.68
N GLY A 107 -13.73 2.39 3.85
CA GLY A 107 -12.42 3.00 3.99
C GLY A 107 -11.28 2.18 3.38
N ALA A 108 -10.18 2.88 3.09
CA ALA A 108 -8.92 2.33 2.61
C ALA A 108 -7.92 2.16 3.75
N GLY A 109 -6.96 1.25 3.60
CA GLY A 109 -5.92 1.02 4.59
C GLY A 109 -4.86 2.13 4.59
N PHE A 110 -4.42 2.54 5.78
CA PHE A 110 -3.32 3.48 5.96
C PHE A 110 -2.38 3.03 7.08
N VAL A 111 -1.10 2.90 6.75
CA VAL A 111 -0.04 2.46 7.67
C VAL A 111 1.05 3.51 7.75
N ALA A 112 1.46 3.86 8.97
CA ALA A 112 2.63 4.69 9.23
C ALA A 112 3.73 3.82 9.84
N ALA A 113 4.91 3.84 9.24
CA ALA A 113 6.06 3.05 9.65
C ALA A 113 7.35 3.89 9.58
N SER A 114 8.43 3.38 10.15
CA SER A 114 9.77 3.93 9.96
C SER A 114 10.78 2.85 9.67
N SER A 115 11.95 3.26 9.18
CA SER A 115 13.15 2.45 9.04
C SER A 115 14.32 3.17 9.71
N GLU A 116 15.26 2.41 10.24
CA GLU A 116 16.52 2.92 10.81
C GLU A 116 17.52 3.38 9.73
N TYR A 117 17.20 3.18 8.44
CA TYR A 117 18.02 3.56 7.30
C TYR A 117 17.53 4.84 6.65
N SER A 118 18.48 5.64 6.17
CA SER A 118 18.19 6.74 5.24
C SER A 118 18.11 6.22 3.80
N LEU A 119 17.60 7.05 2.87
CA LEU A 119 17.62 6.72 1.44
C LEU A 119 19.03 6.41 0.91
N ASP A 120 20.04 7.13 1.39
CA ASP A 120 21.43 6.91 1.00
C ASP A 120 21.96 5.55 1.49
N ASP A 121 21.51 5.09 2.66
CA ASP A 121 21.87 3.77 3.19
C ASP A 121 21.17 2.63 2.41
N ILE A 122 19.96 2.88 1.89
CA ILE A 122 19.21 1.91 1.07
C ILE A 122 19.89 1.64 -0.28
N GLY A 123 20.63 2.63 -0.81
CA GLY A 123 21.47 2.50 -1.99
C GLY A 123 20.77 2.84 -3.30
N ASP A 124 21.22 2.23 -4.41
CA ASP A 124 20.71 2.53 -5.75
C ASP A 124 19.32 1.92 -5.97
N LEU A 125 18.33 2.81 -6.01
CA LEU A 125 16.90 2.48 -6.15
C LEU A 125 16.52 2.04 -7.57
N VAL A 126 17.41 2.16 -8.56
CA VAL A 126 17.19 1.69 -9.94
C VAL A 126 17.19 0.16 -10.01
N TYR A 127 17.95 -0.50 -9.11
CA TYR A 127 18.04 -1.95 -9.08
C TYR A 127 17.03 -2.55 -8.08
N PRO A 128 16.32 -3.62 -8.46
CA PRO A 128 15.37 -4.25 -7.55
C PRO A 128 16.10 -4.89 -6.37
N ASN A 129 15.76 -4.46 -5.15
CA ASN A 129 16.16 -5.13 -3.91
C ASN A 129 14.97 -5.93 -3.35
N PRO A 130 15.07 -7.26 -3.20
CA PRO A 130 14.02 -8.08 -2.60
C PRO A 130 13.54 -7.59 -1.22
N ALA A 131 14.40 -6.92 -0.45
CA ALA A 131 14.05 -6.36 0.85
C ALA A 131 12.98 -5.25 0.77
N PHE A 132 12.76 -4.62 -0.39
CA PHE A 132 11.70 -3.61 -0.57
C PHE A 132 10.30 -4.15 -0.33
N SER A 133 10.10 -5.48 -0.40
CA SER A 133 8.84 -6.12 0.01
C SER A 133 8.48 -5.83 1.48
N GLN A 134 9.46 -5.56 2.35
CA GLN A 134 9.24 -5.17 3.75
C GLN A 134 8.64 -3.77 3.89
N LEU A 135 8.74 -2.93 2.84
CA LEU A 135 8.14 -1.59 2.77
C LEU A 135 6.69 -1.62 2.26
N VAL A 136 6.11 -2.81 2.07
CA VAL A 136 4.74 -2.95 1.56
C VAL A 136 3.89 -3.75 2.54
N CYS A 137 2.88 -3.10 3.11
CA CYS A 137 1.83 -3.78 3.84
C CYS A 137 0.86 -4.43 2.86
N SER A 138 0.80 -5.76 2.91
CA SER A 138 -0.13 -6.56 2.09
C SER A 138 -1.45 -6.84 2.81
N THR A 139 -1.46 -6.76 4.15
CA THR A 139 -2.62 -7.08 4.97
C THR A 139 -2.64 -6.18 6.20
N LEU A 140 -3.80 -5.63 6.55
CA LEU A 140 -4.00 -5.06 7.87
C LEU A 140 -4.42 -6.18 8.81
N ASP A 141 -3.55 -6.62 9.72
CA ASP A 141 -3.85 -7.67 10.70
C ASP A 141 -5.08 -7.34 11.57
N MET A 142 -5.49 -6.06 11.62
CA MET A 142 -6.69 -5.58 12.31
C MET A 142 -8.01 -5.90 11.59
N LEU A 143 -7.97 -6.19 10.28
CA LEU A 143 -9.13 -6.64 9.55
C LEU A 143 -9.18 -8.15 9.65
N LYS A 144 -10.12 -8.67 10.45
CA LYS A 144 -10.37 -10.10 10.54
C LYS A 144 -10.45 -10.66 9.11
N PRO A 145 -9.83 -11.82 8.83
CA PRO A 145 -9.89 -12.46 7.53
C PRO A 145 -11.29 -13.05 7.36
N ASP A 146 -12.29 -12.19 7.20
CA ASP A 146 -13.46 -12.60 6.45
C ASP A 146 -13.02 -12.55 4.99
N VAL A 147 -12.90 -13.74 4.39
CA VAL A 147 -12.37 -13.96 3.03
C VAL A 147 -13.18 -13.17 1.99
N HIS A 148 -14.35 -12.66 2.37
CA HIS A 148 -15.33 -12.02 1.50
C HIS A 148 -15.27 -10.48 1.52
N HIS A 149 -14.43 -9.86 2.36
CA HIS A 149 -14.30 -8.39 2.42
C HIS A 149 -12.83 -7.95 2.41
N ARG A 150 -12.15 -8.16 1.28
CA ARG A 150 -10.77 -7.69 1.07
C ARG A 150 -10.75 -6.19 0.78
N LEU A 151 -9.80 -5.49 1.38
CA LEU A 151 -9.48 -4.11 1.01
C LEU A 151 -9.01 -4.04 -0.44
N LEU A 152 -9.33 -2.94 -1.11
CA LEU A 152 -8.89 -2.66 -2.47
C LEU A 152 -7.64 -1.77 -2.52
N CYS A 153 -7.34 -1.05 -1.43
CA CYS A 153 -6.22 -0.13 -1.37
C CYS A 153 -5.63 -0.07 0.05
N ILE A 154 -4.31 -0.16 0.13
CA ILE A 154 -3.52 0.11 1.34
C ILE A 154 -2.40 1.06 0.96
N LEU A 155 -2.24 2.14 1.70
CA LEU A 155 -1.14 3.08 1.56
C LEU A 155 -0.26 3.04 2.80
N GLN A 156 1.04 2.77 2.62
CA GLN A 156 2.01 2.78 3.71
C GLN A 156 3.03 3.90 3.50
N VAL A 157 3.19 4.75 4.51
CA VAL A 157 4.17 5.84 4.53
C VAL A 157 5.31 5.47 5.48
N HIS A 158 6.55 5.60 5.00
CA HIS A 158 7.76 5.33 5.76
C HIS A 158 8.51 6.62 6.06
N GLU A 159 8.83 6.84 7.32
CA GLU A 159 9.87 7.77 7.73
C GLU A 159 11.24 7.05 7.70
N LEU A 160 12.14 7.52 6.84
CA LEU A 160 13.48 6.95 6.66
C LEU A 160 14.50 7.85 7.36
N ASN A 161 14.85 7.50 8.60
CA ASN A 161 15.77 8.30 9.40
C ASN A 161 16.87 7.40 9.95
N LYS A 162 18.11 7.83 9.75
CA LYS A 162 19.25 7.23 10.44
C LYS A 162 19.15 7.57 11.92
N LEU A 163 19.05 6.56 12.78
CA LEU A 163 19.19 6.77 14.22
C LEU A 163 20.59 7.36 14.45
N SER A 164 20.65 8.57 15.02
CA SER A 164 21.91 9.14 15.48
C SER A 164 22.37 8.34 16.69
N ASN A 165 23.39 7.51 16.50
CA ASN A 165 24.17 6.86 17.57
C ASN A 165 24.91 7.90 18.42
#